data_AF-A0A259KY95-F1
#
_entry.id   AF-A0A259KY95-F1
#
_cell.length_a   1.000
_cell.length_b   1.000
_cell.length_c   1.000
_cell.angle_alpha   90.00
_cell.angle_beta   90.00
_cell.angle_gamma   90.00
#
_symmetry.space_group_name_H-M   'P 1'
#
loop_
_entity.id
_entity.type
_entity.pdbx_description
1 polymer ?
#
loop_
_entity_poly.entity_id
_entity_poly.type
_entity_poly.pdbx_seq_one_letter_code
_entity_poly.pdbx_strand_id
1 'polypeptide(L)'
;TQQQALVRSWSENRGHQTQIWLEGRKNWQQALLATLENRGSPEFEGQIRELIVHSERARGPAYQAMMQESQQAMATLMHDLINAGSDQHRDHLLARTDELNADFGVLTCS
;
A
#
# COMPACT_ATOMS: atom_id res chain seq x y z
N THR A 1 18.55 3.80 -18.61
CA THR A 1 17.73 5.02 -18.85
C THR A 1 17.56 5.77 -17.55
N GLN A 2 17.14 7.05 -17.58
CA GLN A 2 16.87 7.84 -16.37
C GLN A 2 15.84 7.18 -15.45
N GLN A 3 14.79 6.58 -16.02
CA GLN A 3 13.78 5.82 -15.28
C GLN A 3 14.38 4.63 -14.49
N GLN A 4 15.32 3.88 -15.07
CA GLN A 4 15.99 2.78 -14.36
C GLN A 4 16.81 3.27 -13.17
N ALA A 5 17.42 4.46 -13.27
CA ALA A 5 18.18 5.06 -12.17
C ALA A 5 17.25 5.48 -11.02
N LEU A 6 16.08 6.06 -11.33
CA LEU A 6 15.07 6.42 -10.34
C LEU A 6 14.56 5.19 -9.57
N VAL A 7 14.23 4.10 -10.27
CA VAL A 7 13.79 2.84 -9.63
C VAL A 7 14.89 2.27 -8.73
N ARG A 8 16.15 2.29 -9.18
CA ARG A 8 17.28 1.80 -8.39
C ARG A 8 17.45 2.59 -7.10
N SER A 9 17.49 3.93 -7.20
CA SER A 9 17.64 4.80 -6.04
C SER A 9 16.49 4.63 -5.04
N TRP A 10 15.25 4.55 -5.52
CA TRP A 10 14.09 4.26 -4.66
C TRP A 10 14.23 2.92 -3.95
N SER A 11 14.66 1.87 -4.67
CA SER A 11 14.84 0.53 -4.11
C SER A 11 15.95 0.48 -3.05
N GLU A 12 17.04 1.20 -3.24
CA GLU A 12 18.16 1.27 -2.29
C GLU A 12 17.77 2.03 -1.02
N ASN A 13 16.90 3.03 -1.13
CA ASN A 13 16.43 3.84 -0.01
C ASN A 13 15.35 3.16 0.87
N ARG A 14 15.04 1.87 0.62
CA ARG A 14 14.05 1.11 1.40
C ARG A 14 14.50 0.75 2.82
N GLY A 15 15.78 0.94 3.16
CA GLY A 15 16.29 0.88 4.53
C GLY A 15 15.82 -0.34 5.36
N HIS A 16 15.40 -0.10 6.60
CA HIS A 16 14.93 -1.13 7.53
C HIS A 16 13.44 -1.51 7.39
N GLN A 17 12.77 -1.09 6.30
CA GLN A 17 11.32 -1.33 6.13
C GLN A 17 10.97 -2.83 6.22
N THR A 18 11.82 -3.72 5.74
CA THR A 18 11.59 -5.17 5.82
C THR A 18 11.48 -5.65 7.28
N GLN A 19 12.36 -5.18 8.16
CA GLN A 19 12.33 -5.57 9.57
C GLN A 19 11.09 -5.03 10.28
N ILE A 20 10.73 -3.77 10.03
CA ILE A 20 9.52 -3.14 10.59
C ILE A 20 8.27 -3.88 10.10
N TRP A 21 8.23 -4.27 8.83
CA TRP A 21 7.13 -5.03 8.26
C TRP A 21 6.98 -6.42 8.89
N LEU A 22 8.10 -7.12 9.12
CA LEU A 22 8.10 -8.44 9.77
C LEU A 22 7.63 -8.35 11.23
N GLU A 23 8.11 -7.36 11.98
CA GLU A 23 7.65 -7.16 13.37
C GLU A 23 6.17 -6.78 13.42
N GLY A 24 5.72 -5.89 12.53
CA GLY A 24 4.30 -5.56 12.42
C GLY A 24 3.44 -6.79 12.09
N ARG A 25 3.88 -7.64 11.15
CA ARG A 25 3.19 -8.89 10.83
C ARG A 25 3.11 -9.81 12.06
N LYS A 26 4.19 -9.97 12.81
CA LYS A 26 4.24 -10.78 14.04
C LYS A 26 3.26 -10.24 15.08
N ASN A 27 3.23 -8.93 15.33
CA ASN A 27 2.31 -8.31 16.28
C ASN A 27 0.85 -8.60 15.93
N TRP A 28 0.49 -8.41 14.65
CA TRP A 28 -0.86 -8.71 14.17
C TRP A 28 -1.21 -10.19 14.31
N GLN A 29 -0.29 -11.11 14.01
CA GLN A 29 -0.50 -12.55 14.17
C GLN A 29 -0.73 -12.94 15.64
N GLN A 30 0.02 -12.35 16.57
CA GLN A 30 -0.16 -12.57 18.00
C GLN A 30 -1.53 -12.06 18.47
N ALA A 31 -1.93 -10.87 18.03
CA ALA A 31 -3.27 -10.33 18.33
C ALA A 31 -4.39 -11.22 17.77
N LEU A 32 -4.19 -11.79 16.58
CA LEU A 32 -5.14 -12.72 15.98
C LEU A 32 -5.29 -14.00 16.81
N LEU A 33 -4.17 -14.61 17.18
CA LEU A 33 -4.19 -15.82 18.01
C LEU A 33 -4.91 -15.56 19.34
N ALA A 34 -4.56 -14.48 20.04
CA ALA A 34 -5.21 -14.10 21.30
C ALA A 34 -6.73 -13.85 21.13
N THR A 35 -7.15 -13.26 20.00
CA THR A 35 -8.58 -13.04 19.71
C THR A 35 -9.30 -14.37 19.46
N LEU A 36 -8.67 -15.32 18.76
CA LEU A 36 -9.24 -16.64 18.47
C LEU A 36 -9.30 -17.58 19.68
N GLU A 37 -8.36 -17.43 20.62
CA GLU A 37 -8.39 -18.11 21.92
C GLU A 37 -9.63 -17.70 22.73
N ASN A 38 -10.05 -16.43 22.61
CA ASN A 38 -11.21 -15.86 23.29
C ASN A 38 -12.50 -15.88 22.45
N ARG A 39 -12.59 -16.75 21.43
CA ARG A 39 -13.73 -16.78 20.49
C ARG A 39 -15.12 -17.04 21.11
N GLY A 40 -15.17 -17.53 22.34
CA GLY A 40 -16.41 -17.73 23.08
C GLY A 40 -16.91 -16.50 23.84
N SER A 41 -16.13 -15.41 23.88
CA SER A 41 -16.53 -14.20 24.59
C SER A 41 -17.53 -13.38 23.75
N PRO A 42 -18.47 -12.67 24.40
CA PRO A 42 -19.41 -11.80 23.70
C PRO A 42 -18.72 -10.64 22.95
N GLU A 43 -17.48 -10.30 23.31
CA GLU A 43 -16.67 -9.28 22.65
C GLU A 43 -15.99 -9.76 21.36
N PHE A 44 -15.98 -11.08 21.09
CA PHE A 44 -15.20 -11.67 20.00
C PHE A 44 -15.48 -11.03 18.64
N GLU A 45 -16.77 -10.84 18.28
CA GLU A 45 -17.13 -10.27 16.97
C GLU A 45 -16.54 -8.85 16.80
N GLY A 46 -16.60 -8.03 17.85
CA GLY A 46 -16.03 -6.69 17.84
C GLY A 46 -14.51 -6.72 17.71
N GLN A 47 -13.85 -7.57 18.48
CA GLN A 47 -12.39 -7.68 18.49
C GLN A 47 -11.84 -8.21 17.15
N ILE A 48 -12.44 -9.25 16.58
CA ILE A 48 -11.99 -9.79 15.29
C ILE A 48 -12.25 -8.80 14.16
N ARG A 49 -13.40 -8.09 14.17
CA ARG A 49 -13.70 -7.05 13.19
C ARG A 49 -12.68 -5.91 13.26
N GLU A 50 -12.40 -5.40 14.46
CA GLU A 50 -11.40 -4.35 14.67
C GLU A 50 -10.02 -4.79 14.13
N LEU A 51 -9.60 -6.02 14.44
CA LEU A 51 -8.31 -6.54 14.02
C LEU A 51 -8.18 -6.71 12.49
N ILE A 52 -9.27 -7.04 11.81
CA ILE A 52 -9.28 -7.21 10.35
C ILE A 52 -9.38 -5.86 9.64
N VAL A 53 -10.32 -5.01 10.05
CA VAL A 53 -10.59 -3.71 9.41
C VAL A 53 -9.47 -2.70 9.71
N HIS A 54 -8.97 -2.69 10.94
CA HIS A 54 -7.94 -1.75 11.41
C HIS A 54 -6.62 -2.47 11.73
N SER A 55 -6.22 -3.40 10.86
CA SER A 55 -5.04 -4.26 11.06
C SER A 55 -3.75 -3.49 11.36
N GLU A 56 -3.58 -2.28 10.80
CA GLU A 56 -2.41 -1.44 11.05
C GLU A 56 -2.26 -1.03 12.52
N ARG A 57 -3.36 -0.93 13.27
CA ARG A 57 -3.31 -0.64 14.72
C ARG A 57 -2.60 -1.76 15.48
N ALA A 58 -2.95 -3.01 15.19
CA ALA A 58 -2.33 -4.17 15.81
C ALA A 58 -0.89 -4.43 15.32
N ARG A 59 -0.52 -3.93 14.13
CA ARG A 59 0.88 -3.99 13.63
C ARG A 59 1.80 -3.01 14.38
N GLY A 60 1.24 -1.94 14.94
CA GLY A 60 1.94 -1.00 15.81
C GLY A 60 2.42 0.27 15.10
N PRO A 61 2.85 1.28 15.89
CA PRO A 61 3.13 2.63 15.39
C PRO A 61 4.31 2.69 14.41
N ALA A 62 5.34 1.87 14.60
CA ALA A 62 6.48 1.80 13.67
C ALA A 62 6.04 1.34 12.27
N TYR A 63 5.13 0.36 12.21
CA TYR A 63 4.56 -0.10 10.94
C TYR A 63 3.74 1.01 10.27
N GLN A 64 2.91 1.74 11.03
CA GLN A 64 2.10 2.84 10.49
C GLN A 64 2.97 3.96 9.91
N ALA A 65 3.99 4.40 10.64
CA ALA A 65 4.93 5.41 10.16
C ALA A 65 5.65 4.95 8.89
N MET A 66 6.17 3.72 8.89
CA MET A 66 6.82 3.12 7.73
C MET A 66 5.88 3.04 6.51
N MET A 67 4.60 2.72 6.70
CA MET A 67 3.62 2.69 5.62
C MET A 67 3.32 4.09 5.06
N GLN A 68 3.21 5.11 5.91
CA GLN A 68 3.02 6.50 5.47
C GLN A 68 4.21 6.99 4.64
N GLU A 69 5.43 6.77 5.12
CA GLU A 69 6.66 7.08 4.38
C GLU A 69 6.72 6.33 3.04
N SER A 70 6.35 5.04 3.05
CA SER A 70 6.33 4.21 1.83
C SER A 70 5.33 4.70 0.79
N GLN A 71 4.15 5.16 1.23
CA GLN A 71 3.13 5.73 0.34
C GLN A 71 3.64 7.01 -0.32
N GLN A 72 4.24 7.91 0.46
CA GLN A 72 4.82 9.15 -0.07
C GLN A 72 5.97 8.85 -1.05
N ALA A 73 6.88 7.95 -0.70
CA ALA A 73 8.00 7.58 -1.57
C ALA A 73 7.53 6.95 -2.88
N MET A 74 6.46 6.15 -2.85
CA MET A 74 5.86 5.58 -4.05
C MET A 74 5.23 6.65 -4.94
N ALA A 75 4.47 7.60 -4.36
CA ALA A 75 3.87 8.69 -5.11
C ALA A 75 4.93 9.56 -5.81
N THR A 76 6.03 9.86 -5.11
CA THR A 76 7.18 10.58 -5.70
C THR A 76 7.82 9.78 -6.82
N LEU A 77 8.06 8.48 -6.64
CA LEU A 77 8.62 7.63 -7.70
C LEU A 77 7.74 7.64 -8.96
N MET A 78 6.42 7.50 -8.81
CA MET A 78 5.49 7.52 -9.94
C MET A 78 5.57 8.85 -10.71
N HIS A 79 5.54 9.98 -9.99
CA HIS A 79 5.71 11.31 -10.58
C HIS A 79 7.01 11.43 -11.39
N ASP A 80 8.14 11.01 -10.80
CA ASP A 80 9.44 11.14 -11.41
C ASP A 80 9.59 10.22 -12.63
N LEU A 81 8.98 9.03 -12.61
CA LEU A 81 8.97 8.10 -13.74
C LEU A 81 8.18 8.64 -14.94
N ILE A 82 7.05 9.31 -14.69
CA ILE A 82 6.25 9.97 -15.74
C ILE A 82 7.04 11.13 -16.35
N ASN A 83 7.77 11.89 -15.54
CA ASN A 83 8.58 13.00 -16.00
C ASN A 83 9.86 12.57 -16.74
N ALA A 84 10.44 11.43 -16.36
CA ALA A 84 11.59 10.85 -17.05
C ALA A 84 11.20 10.02 -18.30
N GLY A 85 9.90 9.84 -18.56
CA GLY A 85 9.40 9.17 -19.77
C GLY A 85 9.56 10.05 -21.01
N SER A 86 9.74 9.41 -22.17
CA SER A 86 9.69 10.11 -23.46
C SER A 86 8.27 10.58 -23.80
N ASP A 87 8.13 11.49 -24.75
CA ASP A 87 6.82 11.97 -25.24
C ASP A 87 5.92 10.81 -25.67
N GLN A 88 6.47 9.78 -26.33
CA GLN A 88 5.73 8.56 -26.70
C GLN A 88 5.15 7.82 -25.47
N HIS A 89 5.85 7.80 -24.34
CA HIS A 89 5.32 7.19 -23.11
C HIS A 89 4.19 8.04 -22.52
N ARG A 90 4.29 9.37 -22.60
CA ARG A 90 3.25 10.29 -22.12
C ARG A 90 1.99 10.19 -22.97
N ASP A 91 2.13 10.18 -24.29
CA ASP A 91 1.02 9.99 -25.22
C ASP A 91 0.29 8.66 -24.98
N HIS A 92 1.05 7.60 -24.72
CA HIS A 92 0.48 6.30 -24.38
C HIS A 92 -0.32 6.35 -23.05
N LEU A 93 0.21 7.01 -22.02
CA LEU A 93 -0.49 7.16 -20.74
C LEU A 93 -1.77 7.99 -20.87
N LEU A 94 -1.76 9.05 -21.68
CA LEU A 94 -2.94 9.86 -21.97
C LEU A 94 -4.02 9.03 -22.65
N ALA A 95 -3.66 8.29 -23.71
CA ALA A 95 -4.59 7.40 -24.41
C ALA A 95 -5.23 6.35 -23.47
N ARG A 96 -4.43 5.75 -22.57
CA ARG A 96 -4.95 4.80 -21.57
C ARG A 96 -5.85 5.46 -20.53
N THR A 97 -5.63 6.73 -20.22
CA THR A 97 -6.49 7.49 -19.31
C THR A 97 -7.84 7.78 -19.94
N ASP A 98 -7.87 8.12 -21.23
CA ASP A 98 -9.11 8.33 -21.98
C ASP A 98 -9.95 7.06 -22.09
N GLU A 99 -9.31 5.92 -22.36
CA GLU A 99 -9.98 4.60 -22.37
C GLU A 99 -10.58 4.26 -21.00
N LEU A 100 -9.84 4.47 -19.91
CA LEU A 100 -10.33 4.17 -18.57
C LEU A 100 -11.54 5.07 -18.19
N ASN A 101 -11.50 6.34 -18.57
CA ASN A 101 -12.64 7.25 -18.38
C ASN A 101 -13.87 6.79 -19.16
N ALA A 102 -13.70 6.32 -20.39
CA ALA A 102 -14.79 5.77 -21.18
C ALA A 102 -15.40 4.52 -20.54
N ASP A 103 -14.55 3.60 -20.05
CA ASP A 103 -14.99 2.40 -19.34
C ASP A 103 -15.80 2.74 -18.08
N PHE A 104 -15.37 3.73 -17.29
CA PHE A 104 -16.15 4.21 -16.14
C PHE A 104 -17.48 4.86 -16.55
N GLY A 105 -17.51 5.54 -17.69
CA GLY A 105 -18.76 6.06 -18.26
C GLY A 105 -19.76 4.96 -18.59
N VAL A 106 -19.29 3.84 -19.15
CA VAL A 106 -20.15 2.68 -19.44
C VAL A 106 -20.70 2.05 -18.15
N LEU A 107 -19.85 1.90 -17.12
CA LEU A 107 -20.23 1.30 -15.84
C LEU A 107 -21.21 2.15 -15.02
N THR A 108 -21.26 3.46 -15.25
CA THR A 108 -22.22 4.35 -14.58
C THR A 108 -23.59 4.41 -15.29
N CYS A 109 -23.70 3.84 -16.50
CA CYS A 109 -24.95 3.78 -17.26
C CYS A 109 -25.76 2.48 -17.07
N SER A 110 -25.43 1.66 -16.06
CA SER A 110 -26.18 0.46 -15.62
C SER A 110 -26.77 0.66 -14.23
#